data_AF-A0A9E5TFT4-F1
#
_entry.id   AF-A0A9E5TFT4-F1
#
_cell.length_a   1.000
_cell.length_b   1.000
_cell.length_c   1.000
_cell.angle_alpha   90.00
_cell.angle_beta   90.00
_cell.angle_gamma   90.00
#
_symmetry.space_group_name_H-M   'P 1'
#
loop_
_entity.id
_entity.type
_entity.pdbx_description
1 polymer ?
#
loop_
_entity_poly.entity_id
_entity_poly.type
_entity_poly.pdbx_seq_one_letter_code
_entity_poly.pdbx_strand_id
1 'polypeptide(L)'
;VAMTEAFLEVGRGRFYTGITDLHPGGDAIASLRGAVRLSYDLIERPRWVKDLLRYVTCAYKDVYDFCYAKLCAAKQPITAWAGIVSPRKWYIPSNDYSCMVSP
;
A
#
# COMPACT_ATOMS: atom_id res chain seq x y z
N VAL A 1 -8.12 7.76 18.64
CA VAL A 1 -8.75 7.73 17.30
C VAL A 1 -7.65 7.45 16.29
N ALA A 2 -7.84 6.49 15.37
CA ALA A 2 -6.81 6.19 14.37
C ALA A 2 -6.67 7.36 13.38
N MET A 3 -5.49 7.58 12.79
CA MET A 3 -5.19 8.78 12.01
C MET A 3 -6.21 9.07 10.89
N THR A 4 -6.62 8.04 10.13
CA THR A 4 -7.65 8.17 9.08
C THR A 4 -8.98 8.69 9.60
N GLU A 5 -9.43 8.22 10.77
CA GLU A 5 -10.71 8.64 11.35
C GLU A 5 -10.66 10.11 11.79
N ALA A 6 -9.54 10.53 12.40
CA ALA A 6 -9.34 11.91 12.80
C ALA A 6 -9.37 12.86 11.59
N PHE A 7 -8.71 12.50 10.48
CA PHE A 7 -8.75 13.32 9.26
C PHE A 7 -10.12 13.31 8.58
N LEU A 8 -10.84 12.19 8.59
CA LEU A 8 -12.22 12.13 8.07
C LEU A 8 -13.17 13.04 8.85
N GLU A 9 -12.99 13.15 10.17
CA GLU A 9 -13.76 14.05 11.02
C GLU A 9 -13.44 15.52 10.72
N VAL A 10 -12.16 15.90 10.79
CA VAL A 10 -11.72 17.29 10.59
C VAL A 10 -11.91 17.76 9.15
N GLY A 11 -11.79 16.85 8.19
CA GLY A 11 -11.88 17.14 6.75
C GLY A 11 -13.28 17.27 6.20
N ARG A 12 -14.33 16.97 6.99
CA ARG A 12 -15.71 16.97 6.52
C ARG A 12 -16.09 18.32 5.90
N GLY A 13 -16.42 18.31 4.62
CA GLY A 13 -16.79 19.51 3.84
C GLY A 13 -15.63 20.43 3.49
N ARG A 14 -14.38 20.03 3.75
CA ARG A 14 -13.18 20.87 3.54
C ARG A 14 -12.18 20.25 2.57
N PHE A 15 -11.92 18.94 2.70
CA PHE A 15 -10.98 18.22 1.86
C PHE A 15 -11.30 16.72 1.84
N TYR A 16 -10.77 16.01 0.84
CA TYR A 16 -10.79 14.56 0.83
C TYR A 16 -9.67 14.00 1.68
N THR A 17 -10.00 13.10 2.60
CA THR A 17 -9.00 12.32 3.33
C THR A 17 -8.55 11.16 2.46
N GLY A 18 -7.27 11.13 2.07
CA GLY A 18 -6.70 9.99 1.35
C GLY A 18 -6.78 8.71 2.18
N ILE A 19 -6.88 7.56 1.51
CA ILE A 19 -6.58 6.28 2.15
C ILE A 19 -5.16 6.35 2.73
N THR A 20 -4.92 5.64 3.84
CA THR A 20 -3.56 5.50 4.39
C THR A 20 -2.63 5.00 3.30
N ASP A 21 -1.43 5.57 3.23
CA ASP A 21 -0.44 5.18 2.25
C ASP A 21 0.12 3.79 2.55
N LEU A 22 0.06 2.92 1.56
CA LEU A 22 0.42 1.51 1.58
C LEU A 22 1.41 1.23 0.46
N HIS A 23 2.48 0.51 0.79
CA HIS A 23 3.51 0.10 -0.16
C HIS A 23 3.51 -1.43 -0.26
N PRO A 24 2.88 -2.03 -1.29
CA PRO A 24 2.85 -3.47 -1.47
C PRO A 24 4.12 -4.02 -2.14
N GLY A 25 4.12 -5.31 -2.46
CA GLY A 25 5.07 -5.88 -3.42
C GLY A 25 6.52 -5.87 -2.93
N GLY A 26 7.44 -5.47 -3.82
CA GLY A 26 8.86 -5.42 -3.51
C GLY A 26 9.20 -4.39 -2.43
N ASP A 27 8.51 -3.25 -2.40
CA ASP A 27 8.70 -2.20 -1.39
C ASP A 27 8.38 -2.70 0.02
N ALA A 28 7.31 -3.48 0.18
CA ALA A 28 6.98 -4.11 1.45
C ALA A 28 8.09 -5.05 1.91
N ILE A 29 8.58 -5.92 1.02
CA ILE A 29 9.64 -6.87 1.36
C ILE A 29 10.95 -6.12 1.66
N ALA A 30 11.29 -5.12 0.86
CA ALA A 30 12.48 -4.30 1.04
C ALA A 30 12.44 -3.56 2.39
N SER A 31 11.26 -3.08 2.82
CA SER A 31 11.07 -2.45 4.13
C SER A 31 11.27 -3.42 5.30
N LEU A 32 10.90 -4.69 5.13
CA LEU A 32 11.05 -5.73 6.17
C LEU A 32 12.46 -6.33 6.21
N ARG A 33 13.06 -6.58 5.04
CA ARG A 33 14.32 -7.33 4.88
C ARG A 33 15.54 -6.43 4.73
N GLY A 34 15.33 -5.20 4.28
CA GLY A 34 16.35 -4.30 3.74
C GLY A 34 16.59 -4.55 2.25
N ALA A 35 16.59 -3.49 1.44
CA ALA A 35 16.69 -3.56 -0.02
C ALA A 35 17.92 -4.34 -0.53
N VAL A 36 19.11 -4.07 0.03
CA VAL A 36 20.36 -4.74 -0.39
C VAL A 36 20.29 -6.25 -0.13
N ARG A 37 19.77 -6.65 1.04
CA ARG A 37 19.62 -8.08 1.39
C ARG A 37 18.60 -8.76 0.49
N LEU A 38 17.49 -8.08 0.20
CA LEU A 38 16.51 -8.57 -0.76
C LEU A 38 17.12 -8.79 -2.15
N SER A 39 18.03 -7.91 -2.60
CA SER A 39 18.73 -8.08 -3.88
C SER A 39 19.61 -9.33 -3.91
N TYR A 40 20.32 -9.64 -2.82
CA TYR A 40 21.03 -10.92 -2.70
C TYR A 40 20.06 -12.11 -2.65
N ASP A 41 18.97 -12.01 -1.88
CA ASP A 41 17.97 -13.07 -1.78
C ASP A 41 17.29 -13.36 -3.13
N LEU A 42 17.12 -12.37 -4.00
CA LEU A 42 16.61 -12.56 -5.37
C LEU A 42 17.54 -13.44 -6.23
N ILE A 43 18.85 -13.40 -5.98
CA ILE A 43 19.85 -14.21 -6.69
C ILE A 43 19.97 -15.58 -6.03
N GLU A 44 20.17 -15.62 -4.71
CA GLU A 44 20.51 -16.83 -3.99
C GLU A 44 19.28 -17.67 -3.62
N ARG A 45 18.13 -17.03 -3.37
CA ARG A 45 16.92 -17.64 -2.82
C ARG A 45 15.63 -17.16 -3.51
N PRO A 46 15.56 -17.13 -4.86
CA PRO A 46 14.43 -16.53 -5.59
C PRO A 46 13.08 -17.16 -5.25
N ARG A 47 13.04 -18.46 -4.93
CA ARG A 47 11.80 -19.14 -4.52
C ARG A 47 11.23 -18.54 -3.24
N TRP A 48 12.08 -18.30 -2.25
CA TRP A 48 11.65 -17.75 -0.95
C TRP A 48 11.12 -16.32 -1.10
N VAL A 49 11.75 -15.52 -1.96
CA VAL A 49 11.27 -14.16 -2.27
C VAL A 49 9.89 -14.22 -2.93
N LYS A 50 9.68 -15.13 -3.90
CA LYS A 50 8.37 -15.31 -4.55
C LYS A 50 7.30 -15.78 -3.57
N ASP A 51 7.65 -16.65 -2.63
CA ASP A 51 6.73 -17.16 -1.61
C ASP A 51 6.32 -16.07 -0.62
N LEU A 52 7.30 -15.28 -0.15
CA LEU A 52 7.05 -14.12 0.70
C LEU A 52 6.23 -13.04 -0.03
N LEU A 53 6.51 -12.80 -1.31
CA LEU A 53 5.73 -11.86 -2.11
C LEU A 53 4.25 -12.24 -2.16
N ARG A 54 3.93 -13.53 -2.39
CA ARG A 54 2.53 -14.00 -2.37
C ARG A 54 1.88 -13.77 -1.01
N TYR A 55 2.60 -14.08 0.07
CA TYR A 55 2.10 -13.86 1.44
C TYR A 55 1.81 -12.38 1.72
N VAL A 56 2.78 -11.51 1.41
CA VAL A 56 2.66 -10.06 1.62
C VAL A 56 1.56 -9.46 0.74
N THR A 57 1.35 -9.95 -0.48
CA THR A 57 0.23 -9.53 -1.33
C THR A 57 -1.13 -9.85 -0.69
N CYS A 58 -1.27 -11.03 -0.07
CA CYS A 58 -2.49 -11.36 0.68
C CYS A 58 -2.70 -10.41 1.87
N ALA A 59 -1.65 -10.20 2.68
CA ALA A 59 -1.73 -9.29 3.83
C ALA A 59 -2.03 -7.84 3.41
N TYR A 60 -1.44 -7.36 2.30
CA TYR A 60 -1.73 -6.05 1.74
C TYR A 60 -3.21 -5.90 1.40
N LYS A 61 -3.84 -6.92 0.81
CA LYS A 61 -5.27 -6.87 0.48
C LYS A 61 -6.11 -6.68 1.74
N ASP A 62 -5.80 -7.39 2.82
CA ASP A 62 -6.53 -7.28 4.09
C ASP A 62 -6.39 -5.88 4.70
N VAL A 63 -5.18 -5.31 4.68
CA VAL A 63 -4.93 -3.94 5.15
C VAL A 63 -5.61 -2.90 4.26
N TYR A 64 -5.54 -3.07 2.95
CA TYR A 64 -6.24 -2.21 1.99
C TYR A 64 -7.75 -2.19 2.24
N ASP A 65 -8.36 -3.37 2.37
CA ASP A 65 -9.80 -3.49 2.60
C ASP A 65 -10.19 -2.89 3.96
N PHE A 66 -9.35 -3.05 5.00
CA PHE A 66 -9.54 -2.39 6.30
C PHE A 66 -9.52 -0.86 6.19
N CYS A 67 -8.51 -0.29 5.52
CA CYS A 67 -8.41 1.16 5.34
C CYS A 67 -9.54 1.71 4.46
N TYR A 68 -9.88 1.00 3.38
CA TYR A 68 -10.96 1.39 2.47
C TYR A 68 -12.33 1.39 3.16
N ALA A 69 -12.59 0.39 4.02
CA ALA A 69 -13.84 0.31 4.78
C ALA A 69 -14.10 1.56 5.64
N LYS A 70 -13.05 2.19 6.17
CA LYS A 70 -13.17 3.45 6.93
C LYS A 70 -13.66 4.61 6.05
N LEU A 71 -13.14 4.73 4.83
CA LEU A 71 -13.60 5.74 3.88
C LEU A 71 -15.06 5.50 3.47
N CYS A 72 -15.42 4.24 3.20
CA CYS A 72 -16.80 3.85 2.89
C CYS A 72 -17.77 4.16 4.03
N ALA A 73 -17.40 3.88 5.28
CA ALA A 73 -18.22 4.19 6.45
C ALA A 73 -18.48 5.71 6.58
N ALA A 74 -17.50 6.54 6.19
CA ALA A 74 -17.65 7.98 6.12
C ALA A 74 -18.35 8.49 4.84
N LYS A 75 -18.80 7.58 3.96
CA LYS A 75 -19.40 7.88 2.65
C LYS A 75 -18.51 8.75 1.76
N GLN A 76 -17.19 8.63 1.93
CA GLN A 76 -16.22 9.40 1.15
C GLN A 76 -15.67 8.55 -0.01
N PRO A 77 -15.65 9.08 -1.25
CA PRO A 77 -14.85 8.54 -2.34
C PRO A 77 -13.40 8.28 -1.93
N ILE A 78 -12.78 7.28 -2.54
CA ILE A 78 -11.36 6.97 -2.30
C ILE A 78 -10.49 7.93 -3.11
N THR A 79 -9.47 8.44 -2.43
CA THR A 79 -8.30 9.08 -3.05
C THR A 79 -7.03 8.59 -2.36
N ALA A 80 -5.88 8.85 -2.96
CA ALA A 80 -4.55 8.52 -2.46
C ALA A 80 -3.58 9.64 -2.86
N TRP A 81 -2.28 9.49 -2.59
CA TRP A 81 -1.28 10.53 -2.87
C TRP A 81 -1.21 10.98 -4.33
N ALA A 82 -1.65 10.14 -5.29
CA ALA A 82 -1.73 10.50 -6.71
C ALA A 82 -2.88 11.47 -7.07
N GLY A 83 -3.71 11.87 -6.09
CA GLY A 83 -4.73 12.92 -6.26
C GLY A 83 -5.98 12.52 -7.06
N ILE A 84 -6.05 11.30 -7.56
CA ILE A 84 -7.23 10.79 -8.27
C ILE A 84 -8.36 10.54 -7.26
N VAL A 85 -9.56 11.05 -7.54
CA VAL A 85 -10.75 10.79 -6.71
C VAL A 85 -11.66 9.85 -7.47
N SER A 86 -12.10 8.76 -6.83
CA SER A 86 -12.94 7.75 -7.47
C SER A 86 -14.02 7.20 -6.53
N PRO A 87 -15.24 6.97 -7.02
CA PRO A 87 -16.26 6.22 -6.29
C PRO A 87 -16.00 4.71 -6.28
N ARG A 88 -15.04 4.21 -7.07
CA ARG A 88 -14.67 2.79 -7.18
C ARG A 88 -13.32 2.52 -6.52
N LYS A 89 -13.10 1.28 -6.07
CA LYS A 89 -11.79 0.83 -5.57
C LYS A 89 -10.71 1.06 -6.61
N TRP A 90 -9.61 1.65 -6.18
CA TRP A 90 -8.36 1.77 -6.94
C TRP A 90 -7.20 1.94 -5.95
N TYR A 91 -5.98 1.72 -6.44
CA TYR A 91 -4.75 2.06 -5.73
C TYR A 91 -3.60 2.22 -6.74
N ILE A 92 -2.48 2.83 -6.32
CA ILE A 92 -1.33 3.04 -7.20
C ILE A 92 -0.54 1.72 -7.34
N PRO A 93 -0.33 1.21 -8.56
CA PRO A 93 0.61 0.11 -8.78
C PRO A 93 2.05 0.66 -8.78
N SER A 94 2.65 0.82 -7.59
CA SER A 94 4.05 1.24 -7.43
C SER A 94 4.92 0.11 -6.87
N ASN A 95 6.22 0.16 -7.19
CA ASN A 95 7.26 -0.68 -6.63
C ASN A 95 8.62 -0.01 -6.83
N ASP A 96 9.00 0.90 -5.94
CA ASP A 96 10.24 1.69 -6.04
C ASP A 96 11.49 0.80 -5.98
N TYR A 97 11.43 -0.31 -5.24
CA TYR A 97 12.47 -1.32 -5.16
C TYR A 97 12.87 -1.86 -6.54
N SER A 98 11.98 -1.84 -7.53
CA SER A 98 12.29 -2.31 -8.89
C SER A 98 13.48 -1.57 -9.52
N CYS A 99 13.76 -0.32 -9.12
CA CYS A 99 14.93 0.43 -9.58
C CYS A 99 16.27 -0.20 -9.17
N MET A 100 16.26 -1.09 -8.18
CA MET A 100 17.43 -1.86 -7.72
C MET A 100 17.62 -3.18 -8.46
N VAL A 101 16.72 -3.52 -9.39
CA VAL A 101 16.74 -4.76 -10.17
C VAL A 101 17.10 -4.42 -11.61
N SER A 102 18.20 -4.99 -12.12
CA SER A 102 18.59 -4.82 -13.53
C SER A 102 17.62 -5.53 -14.48
N PRO A 103 17.50 -5.10 -15.74
CA PRO A 103 16.73 -5.80 -16.78
C PRO A 103 17.10 -7.28 -16.94
#